data_AF-A0A1I7M4H9-F1
#
_entry.id   AF-A0A1I7M4H9-F1
#
_cell.length_a   1.000
_cell.length_b   1.000
_cell.length_c   1.000
_cell.angle_alpha   90.00
_cell.angle_beta   90.00
_cell.angle_gamma   90.00
#
_symmetry.space_group_name_H-M   'P 1'
#
loop_
_entity.id
_entity.type
_entity.pdbx_description
1 polymer ?
#
loop_
_entity_poly.entity_id
_entity_poly.type
_entity_poly.pdbx_seq_one_letter_code
_entity_poly.pdbx_strand_id
1 'polypeptide(L)'
;MISAFLDHPVTRLVVVPLLTAGYVATSHAETPTFPSRGDIWHYGVQASGGRGVTRYATVEATLAGVDWRVTVTCGTHENRTGKVLSRHVGKGTSERGRGPGLGGTYLVEGVRQNFIITLRGAELDLPAQFTDPRCASGIGQLSTGD
;
A
#
# COMPACT_ATOMS: atom_id res chain seq x y z
N MET A 1 5.71 16.92 -93.68
CA MET A 1 6.93 16.22 -93.21
C MET A 1 7.15 16.64 -91.76
N ILE A 2 7.30 15.66 -90.87
CA ILE A 2 7.68 15.74 -89.45
C ILE A 2 6.55 16.06 -88.44
N SER A 3 6.13 14.95 -87.81
CA SER A 3 5.35 14.76 -86.60
C SER A 3 5.96 15.37 -85.34
N ALA A 4 5.12 15.74 -84.36
CA ALA A 4 5.19 15.24 -82.97
C ALA A 4 4.11 15.95 -82.11
N PHE A 5 3.04 15.21 -81.81
CA PHE A 5 2.19 15.41 -80.62
C PHE A 5 2.80 14.58 -79.46
N LEU A 6 2.28 14.80 -78.24
CA LEU A 6 2.66 14.17 -76.95
C LEU A 6 3.88 14.83 -76.29
N ASP A 7 3.91 15.18 -75.01
CA ASP A 7 2.97 15.04 -73.89
C ASP A 7 3.36 16.11 -72.86
N HIS A 8 2.39 16.75 -72.22
CA HIS A 8 2.64 17.58 -71.06
C HIS A 8 2.65 16.68 -69.81
N PRO A 9 3.76 16.51 -69.08
CA PRO A 9 3.68 15.95 -67.75
C PRO A 9 3.11 17.03 -66.82
N VAL A 10 1.82 16.94 -66.52
CA VAL A 10 1.21 17.65 -65.38
C VAL A 10 1.90 17.14 -64.12
N THR A 11 2.88 17.90 -63.64
CA THR A 11 3.57 17.65 -62.38
C THR A 11 2.57 17.83 -61.23
N ARG A 12 1.97 16.71 -60.79
CA ARG A 12 1.18 16.66 -59.56
C ARG A 12 2.12 16.87 -58.36
N LEU A 13 2.16 18.10 -57.85
CA LEU A 13 2.75 18.43 -56.56
C LEU A 13 1.79 17.93 -55.47
N VAL A 14 2.00 16.70 -55.00
CA VAL A 14 1.33 16.19 -53.79
C VAL A 14 2.11 16.73 -52.60
N VAL A 15 1.55 17.75 -51.94
CA VAL A 15 2.01 18.20 -50.63
C VAL A 15 1.60 17.14 -49.62
N VAL A 16 2.57 16.34 -49.17
CA VAL A 16 2.37 15.41 -48.04
C VAL A 16 2.43 16.23 -46.75
N PRO A 17 1.35 16.33 -45.97
CA PRO A 17 1.47 16.89 -44.63
C PRO A 17 2.25 15.90 -43.77
N LEU A 18 3.48 16.26 -43.41
CA LEU A 18 4.22 15.60 -42.33
C LEU A 18 3.45 15.87 -41.03
N LEU A 19 2.53 14.96 -40.70
CA LEU A 19 1.96 14.85 -39.36
C LEU A 19 3.07 14.40 -38.43
N THR A 20 3.82 15.35 -37.87
CA THR A 20 4.62 15.12 -36.67
C THR A 20 3.65 14.88 -35.53
N ALA A 21 3.24 13.63 -35.36
CA ALA A 21 2.56 13.16 -34.18
C ALA A 21 3.54 13.33 -33.00
N GLY A 22 3.44 14.46 -32.31
CA GLY A 22 4.08 14.64 -31.02
C GLY A 22 3.47 13.62 -30.07
N TYR A 23 4.20 12.53 -29.83
CA TYR A 23 3.95 11.63 -28.71
C TYR A 23 4.14 12.47 -27.44
N VAL A 24 3.06 13.06 -26.94
CA VAL A 24 3.01 13.50 -25.56
C VAL A 24 3.00 12.23 -24.74
N ALA A 25 4.18 11.80 -24.29
CA ALA A 25 4.28 10.82 -23.24
C ALA A 25 3.66 11.45 -22.00
N THR A 26 2.36 11.21 -21.80
CA THR A 26 1.72 11.40 -20.51
C THR A 26 2.40 10.42 -19.57
N SER A 27 3.41 10.92 -18.83
CA SER A 27 3.87 10.25 -17.63
C SER A 27 2.66 10.20 -16.70
N HIS A 28 1.97 9.06 -16.66
CA HIS A 28 1.10 8.75 -15.55
C HIS A 28 2.02 8.75 -14.33
N ALA A 29 2.00 9.83 -13.55
CA ALA A 29 2.53 9.78 -12.19
C ALA A 29 1.76 8.64 -11.52
N GLU A 30 2.45 7.55 -11.22
CA GLU A 30 1.89 6.43 -10.49
C GLU A 30 1.33 7.01 -9.19
N THR A 31 0.01 6.97 -9.03
CA THR A 31 -0.64 7.48 -7.83
C THR A 31 0.06 6.85 -6.62
N PRO A 32 0.58 7.64 -5.69
CA PRO A 32 1.40 7.10 -4.63
C PRO A 32 0.55 6.10 -3.84
N THR A 33 1.04 4.87 -3.75
CA THR A 33 0.31 3.78 -3.10
C THR A 33 0.15 4.11 -1.63
N PHE A 34 -1.09 4.30 -1.18
CA PHE A 34 -1.39 4.44 0.24
C PHE A 34 -0.80 3.26 1.04
N PRO A 35 -0.15 3.51 2.21
CA PRO A 35 0.13 4.82 2.80
C PRO A 35 1.39 5.45 2.22
N SER A 36 1.30 6.75 1.96
CA SER A 36 2.38 7.65 1.59
C SER A 36 2.97 8.33 2.82
N ARG A 37 4.19 8.86 2.71
CA ARG A 37 4.75 9.72 3.76
C ARG A 37 3.79 10.89 4.01
N GLY A 38 3.38 11.09 5.25
CA GLY A 38 2.40 12.13 5.62
C GLY A 38 0.98 11.62 5.84
N ASP A 39 0.68 10.36 5.50
CA ASP A 39 -0.63 9.77 5.80
C ASP A 39 -0.71 9.26 7.24
N ILE A 40 -1.89 9.31 7.84
CA ILE A 40 -2.24 8.50 9.02
C ILE A 40 -2.78 7.18 8.49
N TRP A 41 -2.48 6.08 9.18
CA TRP A 41 -3.01 4.78 8.79
C TRP A 41 -3.27 3.89 9.99
N HIS A 42 -4.19 2.96 9.78
CA HIS A 42 -4.64 1.98 10.73
C HIS A 42 -4.57 0.60 10.07
N TYR A 43 -4.17 -0.41 10.84
CA TYR A 43 -4.20 -1.78 10.40
C TYR A 43 -4.86 -2.66 11.46
N GLY A 44 -5.71 -3.58 11.04
CA GLY A 44 -6.35 -4.54 11.92
C GLY A 44 -6.33 -5.95 11.33
N VAL A 45 -5.87 -6.93 12.10
CA VAL A 45 -5.89 -8.35 11.73
C VAL A 45 -6.49 -9.18 12.85
N GLN A 46 -7.23 -10.21 12.45
CA GLN A 46 -7.78 -11.21 13.37
C GLN A 46 -7.42 -12.61 12.88
N ALA A 47 -7.25 -13.53 13.82
CA ALA A 47 -7.00 -14.94 13.54
C ALA A 47 -7.62 -15.80 14.63
N SER A 48 -7.84 -17.08 14.33
CA SER A 48 -8.32 -18.03 15.34
C SER A 48 -7.36 -18.11 16.54
N GLY A 49 -7.91 -17.90 17.74
CA GLY A 49 -7.25 -18.14 19.02
C GLY A 49 -7.51 -19.54 19.57
N GLY A 50 -8.28 -20.37 18.86
CA GLY A 50 -8.78 -21.66 19.36
C GLY A 50 -10.26 -21.61 19.70
N ARG A 51 -10.72 -22.54 20.55
CA ARG A 51 -12.16 -22.71 20.84
C ARG A 51 -12.77 -21.46 21.46
N GLY A 52 -13.64 -20.79 20.69
CA GLY A 52 -14.42 -19.63 21.15
C GLY A 52 -13.62 -18.34 21.35
N VAL A 53 -12.36 -18.30 20.91
CA VAL A 53 -11.46 -17.17 21.11
C VAL A 53 -10.86 -16.73 19.77
N THR A 54 -10.77 -15.42 19.58
CA THR A 54 -10.13 -14.77 18.44
C THR A 54 -8.96 -13.98 18.97
N ARG A 55 -7.79 -14.18 18.36
CA ARG A 55 -6.63 -13.32 18.53
C ARG A 55 -6.76 -12.13 17.59
N TYR A 56 -6.27 -10.99 18.02
CA TYR A 56 -6.24 -9.79 17.21
C TYR A 56 -4.91 -9.05 17.36
N ALA A 57 -4.58 -8.26 16.34
CA ALA A 57 -3.57 -7.22 16.41
C ALA A 57 -4.08 -5.98 15.67
N THR A 58 -3.83 -4.81 16.24
CA THR A 58 -4.05 -3.52 15.59
C THR A 58 -2.78 -2.69 15.62
N VAL A 59 -2.60 -1.87 14.59
CA VAL A 59 -1.55 -0.84 14.53
C VAL A 59 -2.21 0.48 14.20
N GLU A 60 -1.98 1.47 15.05
CA GLU A 60 -2.43 2.84 14.86
C GLU A 60 -1.20 3.69 14.61
N ALA A 61 -1.08 4.28 13.42
CA ALA A 61 0.09 5.03 13.00
C ALA A 61 -0.22 6.51 12.84
N THR A 62 0.46 7.32 13.65
CA THR A 62 0.34 8.79 13.66
C THR A 62 1.65 9.41 13.19
N LEU A 63 1.56 10.61 12.62
CA LEU A 63 2.71 11.28 12.05
C LEU A 63 3.76 11.68 13.10
N ALA A 64 5.02 11.45 12.76
CA ALA A 64 6.18 11.87 13.52
C ALA A 64 7.33 12.28 12.58
N GLY A 65 7.15 13.38 11.87
CA GLY A 65 8.08 13.83 10.84
C GLY A 65 7.90 13.04 9.55
N VAL A 66 8.97 12.40 9.07
CA VAL A 66 8.94 11.54 7.87
C VAL A 66 8.55 10.09 8.16
N ASP A 67 8.53 9.72 9.44
CA ASP A 67 8.18 8.41 9.97
C ASP A 67 6.87 8.45 10.76
N TRP A 68 6.44 7.30 11.25
CA TRP A 68 5.26 7.17 12.09
C TRP A 68 5.62 6.81 13.53
N ARG A 69 4.90 7.40 14.48
CA ARG A 69 4.72 6.81 15.81
C ARG A 69 3.56 5.84 15.75
N VAL A 70 3.79 4.63 16.26
CA VAL A 70 2.79 3.58 16.26
C VAL A 70 2.38 3.16 17.67
N THR A 71 1.10 2.88 17.84
CA THR A 71 0.57 2.11 18.96
C THR A 71 0.14 0.76 18.42
N VAL A 72 0.71 -0.31 18.96
CA VAL A 72 0.36 -1.68 18.59
C VAL A 72 -0.43 -2.30 19.73
N THR A 73 -1.65 -2.77 19.46
CA THR A 73 -2.47 -3.49 20.44
C THR A 73 -2.64 -4.93 20.01
N CYS A 74 -2.26 -5.87 20.87
CA CYS A 74 -2.46 -7.29 20.65
C CYS A 74 -3.27 -7.90 21.78
N GLY A 75 -4.01 -8.97 21.51
CA GLY A 75 -4.81 -9.61 22.54
C GLY A 75 -5.79 -10.63 22.01
N THR A 76 -6.77 -10.92 22.85
CA THR A 76 -7.83 -11.88 22.54
C THR A 76 -9.19 -11.34 22.96
N HIS A 77 -10.23 -11.77 22.26
CA HIS A 77 -11.62 -11.59 22.68
C HIS A 77 -12.40 -12.91 22.54
N GLU A 78 -13.50 -13.03 23.30
CA GLU A 78 -14.47 -14.10 23.15
C GLU A 78 -15.28 -13.89 21.84
N ASN A 79 -15.38 -14.92 21.00
CA ASN A 79 -15.99 -14.79 19.66
C ASN A 79 -17.47 -14.46 19.70
N ARG A 80 -18.18 -14.95 20.73
CA ARG A 80 -19.64 -14.81 20.82
C ARG A 80 -20.05 -13.42 21.29
N THR A 81 -19.31 -12.85 22.23
CA THR A 81 -19.70 -11.61 22.93
C THR A 81 -18.83 -10.42 22.57
N GLY A 82 -17.67 -10.65 21.93
CA GLY A 82 -16.65 -9.63 21.71
C GLY A 82 -15.92 -9.20 22.98
N LYS A 83 -16.18 -9.84 24.13
CA LYS A 83 -15.54 -9.48 25.40
C LYS A 83 -14.03 -9.66 25.29
N VAL A 84 -13.28 -8.58 25.52
CA VAL A 84 -11.81 -8.62 25.57
C VAL A 84 -11.38 -9.48 26.76
N LEU A 85 -10.55 -10.49 26.47
CA LEU A 85 -10.00 -11.44 27.44
C LEU A 85 -8.56 -11.09 27.82
N SER A 86 -7.80 -10.56 26.87
CA SER A 86 -6.44 -10.04 27.10
C SER A 86 -6.19 -8.84 26.20
N ARG A 87 -5.34 -7.92 26.67
CA ARG A 87 -4.94 -6.72 25.92
C ARG A 87 -3.54 -6.31 26.33
N HIS A 88 -2.64 -6.26 25.36
CA HIS A 88 -1.26 -5.83 25.50
C HIS A 88 -1.03 -4.67 24.54
N VAL A 89 -0.52 -3.55 25.06
CA VAL A 89 -0.30 -2.33 24.27
C VAL A 89 1.17 -2.01 24.27
N GLY A 90 1.74 -1.87 23.08
CA GLY A 90 3.09 -1.40 22.87
C GLY A 90 3.13 -0.11 22.06
N LYS A 91 4.23 0.62 22.22
CA LYS A 91 4.48 1.87 21.47
C LYS A 91 5.83 1.80 20.77
N GLY A 92 5.92 2.46 19.62
CA GLY A 92 7.18 2.53 18.89
C GLY A 92 7.09 3.34 17.63
N THR A 93 7.83 2.92 16.61
CA THR A 93 7.93 3.62 15.33
C THR A 93 7.71 2.68 14.16
N SER A 94 7.28 3.26 13.05
CA SER A 94 7.18 2.58 11.77
C SER A 94 7.72 3.47 10.67
N GLU A 95 8.27 2.84 9.64
CA GLU A 95 8.79 3.48 8.45
C GLU A 95 8.32 2.73 7.21
N ARG A 96 8.46 3.40 6.07
CA ARG A 96 8.30 2.75 4.78
C ARG A 96 9.63 2.08 4.45
N GLY A 97 9.64 0.75 4.44
CA GLY A 97 10.85 -0.01 4.14
C GLY A 97 11.32 0.23 2.70
N ARG A 98 12.52 -0.29 2.37
CA ARG A 98 13.04 -0.25 0.99
C ARG A 98 12.21 -1.08 -0.02
N GLY A 99 11.32 -1.94 0.47
CA GLY A 99 10.41 -2.77 -0.33
C GLY A 99 8.93 -2.40 -0.14
N PRO A 100 7.99 -3.22 -0.63
CA PRO A 100 6.56 -2.96 -0.55
C PRO A 100 6.02 -3.30 0.84
N GLY A 101 6.52 -2.63 1.90
CA GLY A 101 6.10 -2.94 3.26
C GLY A 101 6.17 -1.76 4.23
N LEU A 102 5.22 -1.76 5.16
CA LEU A 102 5.23 -0.94 6.36
C LEU A 102 5.87 -1.78 7.46
N GLY A 103 7.08 -1.42 7.85
CA GLY A 103 7.82 -2.10 8.92
C GLY A 103 7.83 -1.25 10.17
N GLY A 104 7.83 -1.88 11.34
CA GLY A 104 7.95 -1.14 12.59
C GLY A 104 8.45 -1.97 13.75
N THR A 105 8.91 -1.26 14.76
CA THR A 105 9.40 -1.81 16.03
C THR A 105 8.65 -1.14 17.16
N TYR A 106 8.28 -1.90 18.18
CA TYR A 106 7.56 -1.41 19.35
C TYR A 106 8.05 -2.09 20.63
N LEU A 107 7.89 -1.39 21.76
CA LEU A 107 8.14 -1.91 23.09
C LEU A 107 6.80 -2.23 23.76
N VAL A 108 6.67 -3.47 24.24
CA VAL A 108 5.53 -3.94 25.03
C VAL A 108 6.08 -4.66 26.26
N GLU A 109 5.67 -4.24 27.45
CA GLU A 109 6.13 -4.82 28.73
C GLU A 109 7.67 -4.92 28.82
N GLY A 110 8.38 -3.91 28.30
CA GLY A 110 9.85 -3.86 28.29
C GLY A 110 10.54 -4.70 27.22
N VAL A 111 9.80 -5.49 26.44
CA VAL A 111 10.35 -6.35 25.38
C VAL A 111 10.15 -5.69 24.02
N ARG A 112 11.22 -5.67 23.22
CA ARG A 112 11.20 -5.17 21.84
C ARG A 112 10.60 -6.21 20.91
N GLN A 113 9.63 -5.77 20.11
CA GLN A 113 8.90 -6.58 19.13
C GLN A 113 8.85 -5.83 17.80
N ASN A 114 8.54 -6.56 16.72
CA ASN A 114 8.49 -6.02 15.36
C ASN A 114 7.22 -6.47 14.65
N PHE A 115 6.86 -5.72 13.62
CA PHE A 115 5.83 -6.12 12.67
C PHE A 115 6.24 -5.73 11.23
N ILE A 116 5.61 -6.40 10.28
CA ILE A 116 5.61 -6.01 8.86
C ILE A 116 4.21 -6.18 8.29
N ILE A 117 3.75 -5.19 7.53
CA ILE A 117 2.55 -5.25 6.68
C ILE A 117 3.02 -5.13 5.24
N THR A 118 2.78 -6.14 4.41
CA THR A 118 3.27 -6.18 3.03
C THR A 118 2.22 -5.59 2.10
N LEU A 119 2.52 -4.43 1.53
CA LEU A 119 1.69 -3.70 0.57
C LEU A 119 1.62 -4.45 -0.77
N ARG A 120 0.48 -4.35 -1.47
CA ARG A 120 0.23 -4.99 -2.77
C ARG A 120 -0.56 -4.06 -3.69
N GLY A 121 0.14 -3.17 -4.38
CA GLY A 121 -0.52 -2.14 -5.20
C GLY A 121 -1.59 -1.41 -4.38
N ALA A 122 -2.78 -1.24 -4.96
CA ALA A 122 -3.91 -0.56 -4.30
C ALA A 122 -4.74 -1.45 -3.34
N GLU A 123 -4.31 -2.69 -3.07
CA GLU A 123 -5.03 -3.58 -2.14
C GLU A 123 -5.00 -3.04 -0.70
N LEU A 124 -6.11 -3.23 0.03
CA LEU A 124 -6.23 -2.88 1.45
C LEU A 124 -6.30 -4.11 2.36
N ASP A 125 -6.59 -5.28 1.82
CA ASP A 125 -6.51 -6.56 2.52
C ASP A 125 -5.10 -7.13 2.39
N LEU A 126 -4.26 -6.84 3.37
CA LEU A 126 -2.82 -7.02 3.28
C LEU A 126 -2.31 -8.04 4.30
N PRO A 127 -1.34 -8.89 3.92
CA PRO A 127 -0.70 -9.80 4.86
C PRO A 127 0.20 -9.04 5.84
N ALA A 128 0.11 -9.40 7.11
CA ALA A 128 1.00 -8.93 8.15
C ALA A 128 1.56 -10.07 9.00
N GLN A 129 2.75 -9.81 9.55
CA GLN A 129 3.42 -10.67 10.51
C GLN A 129 3.87 -9.84 11.71
N PHE A 130 3.69 -10.40 12.90
CA PHE A 130 4.10 -9.82 14.17
C PHE A 130 5.02 -10.81 14.89
N THR A 131 6.11 -10.32 15.49
CA THR A 131 7.03 -11.20 16.25
C THR A 131 6.50 -11.53 17.65
N ASP A 132 5.59 -10.72 18.18
CA ASP A 132 4.96 -11.01 19.48
C ASP A 132 3.91 -12.12 19.30
N PRO A 133 4.08 -13.28 19.96
CA PRO A 133 3.19 -14.44 19.78
C PRO A 133 1.76 -14.19 20.28
N ARG A 134 1.53 -13.11 21.04
CA ARG A 134 0.19 -12.71 21.52
C ARG A 134 -0.62 -12.01 20.42
N CYS A 135 0.03 -11.53 19.37
CA CYS A 135 -0.61 -10.88 18.23
C CYS A 135 -1.19 -11.90 17.24
N ALA A 136 -2.25 -11.51 16.53
CA ALA A 136 -2.62 -12.19 15.30
C ALA A 136 -1.66 -11.81 14.16
N SER A 137 -1.41 -12.76 13.27
CA SER A 137 -0.75 -12.54 11.97
C SER A 137 -1.64 -13.18 10.88
N GLY A 138 -1.60 -12.67 9.66
CA GLY A 138 -2.50 -13.10 8.59
C GLY A 138 -2.90 -11.95 7.67
N ILE A 139 -4.01 -12.12 6.95
CA ILE A 139 -4.61 -11.05 6.15
C ILE A 139 -5.46 -10.17 7.06
N GLY A 140 -5.22 -8.87 6.99
CA GLY A 140 -5.95 -7.85 7.74
C GLY A 140 -6.19 -6.62 6.89
N GLN A 141 -6.96 -5.69 7.42
CA GLN A 141 -7.41 -4.52 6.69
C GLN A 141 -6.55 -3.30 7.04
N LEU A 142 -6.09 -2.61 6.01
CA LEU A 142 -5.44 -1.31 6.08
C LEU A 142 -6.46 -0.20 5.76
N SER A 143 -6.46 0.88 6.54
CA SER A 143 -7.35 2.03 6.31
C SER A 143 -6.73 3.33 6.82
N THR A 144 -7.36 4.46 6.48
CA THR A 144 -7.06 5.79 7.02
C THR A 144 -7.61 5.98 8.45
N GLY A 145 -8.63 5.21 8.84
CA GLY A 145 -9.25 5.25 10.17
C GLY A 145 -10.41 6.25 10.32
N ASP A 146 -10.91 6.78 9.21
CA ASP A 146 -12.16 7.54 9.08
C ASP A 146 -13.40 6.64 8.94
#